data_AF-Q29IP0-F1
#
_entry.id   AF-Q29IP0-F1
#
_cell.length_a   1.000
_cell.length_b   1.000
_cell.length_c   1.000
_cell.angle_alpha   90.00
_cell.angle_beta   90.00
_cell.angle_gamma   90.00
#
_symmetry.space_group_name_H-M   'P 1'
#
loop_
_entity.id
_entity.type
_entity.pdbx_description
1 polymer ?
#
loop_
_entity_poly.entity_id
_entity_poly.type
_entity_poly.pdbx_seq_one_letter_code
_entity_poly.pdbx_strand_id
1 'polypeptide(L)'
;MMSYRSAMRHQNVVDDCQRISCNKGPSSALFQLSGRCVIVKDIVLGCRMEWSDPDIPSLFEHTWCVYLRQQDNVSMEKFVRRVTFRMSPRLPLRLQVADSAPFEITEVLVTDFPIEMQVEYTDPKMTPTIYVFKAPRLAGRTPEETPDKMIFVNPSPAMRLSLAACSLSTMATAMGSTSSLLSVAGVKGLDGQVGDAAEKSKKPGLAVKKHYQ
;
A
#
# COMPACT_ATOMS: atom_id res chain seq x y z
N MET A 1 -9.80 -35.53 -21.81
CA MET A 1 -10.28 -35.23 -20.44
C MET A 1 -9.05 -34.87 -19.61
N MET A 2 -8.88 -33.60 -19.20
CA MET A 2 -7.70 -33.18 -18.44
C MET A 2 -7.75 -33.70 -17.00
N SER A 3 -6.61 -34.18 -16.47
CA SER A 3 -6.49 -34.62 -15.07
C SER A 3 -6.59 -33.43 -14.11
N TYR A 4 -7.23 -33.61 -12.95
CA TYR A 4 -7.36 -32.61 -11.89
C TYR A 4 -6.02 -31.97 -11.49
N ARG A 5 -4.94 -32.77 -11.43
CA ARG A 5 -3.59 -32.27 -11.12
C ARG A 5 -3.03 -31.35 -12.22
N SER A 6 -3.42 -31.60 -13.48
CA SER A 6 -3.06 -30.76 -14.61
C SER A 6 -3.87 -29.45 -14.59
N ALA A 7 -5.15 -29.50 -14.25
CA ALA A 7 -6.01 -28.32 -14.13
C ALA A 7 -5.50 -27.36 -13.04
N MET A 8 -5.15 -27.87 -11.86
CA MET A 8 -4.62 -27.05 -10.76
C MET A 8 -3.27 -26.40 -11.10
N ARG A 9 -2.41 -27.08 -11.87
CA ARG A 9 -1.14 -26.48 -12.35
C ARG A 9 -1.39 -25.35 -13.35
N HIS A 10 -2.33 -25.52 -14.28
CA HIS A 10 -2.67 -24.47 -15.24
C HIS A 10 -3.30 -23.27 -14.53
N GLN A 11 -4.13 -23.51 -13.52
CA GLN A 11 -4.72 -22.45 -12.70
C GLN A 11 -3.63 -21.62 -12.00
N ASN A 12 -2.70 -22.28 -11.30
CA ASN A 12 -1.56 -21.58 -10.66
C ASN A 12 -0.71 -20.79 -11.67
N VAL A 13 -0.43 -21.34 -12.85
CA VAL A 13 0.33 -20.62 -13.89
C VAL A 13 -0.43 -19.39 -14.39
N VAL A 14 -1.75 -19.49 -14.58
CA VAL A 14 -2.58 -18.36 -15.00
C VAL A 14 -2.65 -17.28 -13.91
N ASP A 15 -2.82 -17.69 -12.65
CA ASP A 15 -2.81 -16.78 -11.50
C ASP A 15 -1.44 -16.09 -11.35
N ASP A 16 -0.34 -16.81 -11.56
CA ASP A 16 1.01 -16.25 -11.53
C ASP A 16 1.28 -15.29 -12.70
N CYS A 17 0.75 -15.58 -13.89
CA CYS A 17 0.84 -14.66 -15.03
C CYS A 17 0.09 -13.34 -14.81
N GLN A 18 -0.99 -13.35 -14.02
CA GLN A 18 -1.75 -12.13 -13.69
C GLN A 18 -1.00 -11.19 -12.75
N ARG A 19 -0.01 -11.71 -12.02
CA ARG A 19 0.88 -10.96 -11.11
C ARG A 19 2.08 -10.31 -11.81
N ILE A 20 2.29 -10.63 -13.10
CA ILE A 20 3.44 -10.16 -13.87
C ILE A 20 3.06 -8.91 -14.67
N SER A 21 3.69 -7.80 -14.33
CA SER A 21 3.70 -6.59 -15.13
C SER A 21 4.91 -6.60 -16.07
N CYS A 22 4.67 -6.56 -17.38
CA CYS A 22 5.71 -6.46 -18.39
C CYS A 22 5.68 -5.10 -19.09
N ASN A 23 6.87 -4.61 -19.43
CA ASN A 23 6.99 -3.40 -20.25
C ASN A 23 6.71 -3.73 -21.72
N LYS A 24 5.65 -3.14 -22.30
CA LYS A 24 5.22 -3.28 -23.70
C LYS A 24 6.00 -2.41 -24.69
N GLY A 25 7.02 -1.68 -24.23
CA GLY A 25 7.87 -0.88 -25.11
C GLY A 25 8.47 -1.73 -26.25
N PRO A 26 8.87 -1.10 -27.37
CA PRO A 26 9.50 -1.82 -28.47
C PRO A 26 10.65 -2.63 -27.89
N SER A 27 10.57 -3.96 -28.08
CA SER A 27 11.65 -4.89 -27.75
C SER A 27 12.82 -4.59 -28.67
N SER A 28 13.54 -3.52 -28.35
CA SER A 28 14.78 -3.18 -29.03
C SER A 28 15.74 -4.31 -28.76
N ALA A 29 16.40 -4.82 -29.80
CA ALA A 29 17.47 -5.81 -29.68
C ALA A 29 18.55 -5.40 -28.64
N LEU A 30 18.67 -4.10 -28.32
CA LEU A 30 19.51 -3.59 -27.22
C LEU A 30 19.08 -4.06 -25.81
N PHE A 31 17.79 -4.27 -25.55
CA PHE A 31 17.31 -4.82 -24.28
C PHE A 31 17.63 -6.32 -24.14
N GLN A 32 17.78 -7.04 -25.26
CA GLN A 32 18.27 -8.43 -25.23
C GLN A 32 19.76 -8.49 -24.83
N LEU A 33 20.54 -7.47 -25.16
CA LEU A 33 21.98 -7.38 -24.82
C LEU A 33 22.24 -6.98 -23.36
N SER A 34 21.32 -6.26 -22.71
CA SER A 34 21.49 -5.72 -21.35
C SER A 34 20.93 -6.62 -20.23
N GLY A 35 20.51 -7.84 -20.58
CA GLY A 35 19.97 -8.82 -19.63
C GLY A 35 18.53 -8.50 -19.19
N ARG A 36 17.80 -9.56 -18.82
CA ARG A 36 16.43 -9.41 -18.29
C ARG A 36 16.50 -8.80 -16.89
N CYS A 37 15.79 -7.68 -16.68
CA CYS A 37 15.67 -7.05 -15.36
C CYS A 37 14.33 -7.45 -14.74
N VAL A 38 14.36 -8.08 -13.56
CA VAL A 38 13.16 -8.47 -12.82
C VAL A 38 13.23 -7.86 -11.42
N ILE A 39 12.17 -7.13 -11.03
CA ILE A 39 12.02 -6.54 -9.70
C ILE A 39 10.76 -7.13 -9.08
N VAL A 40 10.84 -7.53 -7.81
CA VAL A 40 9.70 -8.09 -7.07
C VAL A 40 9.39 -7.20 -5.86
N LYS A 41 8.11 -6.96 -5.60
CA LYS A 41 7.64 -6.24 -4.41
C LYS A 41 6.65 -7.10 -3.64
N ASP A 42 6.86 -7.22 -2.33
CA ASP A 42 5.97 -7.94 -1.43
C ASP A 42 4.77 -7.05 -1.07
N ILE A 43 3.57 -7.60 -1.24
CA ILE A 43 2.31 -6.92 -1.00
C ILE A 43 1.43 -7.76 -0.08
N VAL A 44 0.41 -7.09 0.46
CA VAL A 44 -0.64 -7.71 1.26
C VAL A 44 -1.98 -7.27 0.69
N LEU A 45 -2.80 -8.26 0.39
CA LEU A 45 -4.22 -8.11 0.06
C LEU A 45 -4.98 -8.36 1.36
N GLY A 46 -5.87 -7.45 1.76
CA GLY A 46 -6.55 -7.63 3.03
C GLY A 46 -7.92 -7.00 3.11
N CYS A 47 -8.62 -7.39 4.18
CA CYS A 47 -9.93 -6.88 4.53
C CYS A 47 -10.03 -6.75 6.05
N ARG A 48 -10.64 -5.66 6.52
CA ARG A 48 -10.89 -5.40 7.95
C ARG A 48 -12.27 -4.80 8.13
N MET A 49 -12.92 -5.07 9.26
CA MET A 49 -14.15 -4.38 9.63
C MET A 49 -13.80 -2.93 10.01
N GLU A 50 -14.46 -1.93 9.43
CA GLU A 50 -14.06 -0.53 9.60
C GLU A 50 -14.38 -0.01 11.01
N TRP A 51 -15.56 -0.34 11.54
CA TRP A 51 -15.97 -0.19 12.94
C TRP A 51 -17.42 -0.66 13.02
N SER A 52 -17.79 -1.49 14.00
CA SER A 52 -19.20 -1.70 14.34
C SER A 52 -19.49 -0.87 15.57
N ASP A 53 -20.33 0.16 15.47
CA ASP A 53 -20.82 0.86 16.65
C ASP A 53 -21.54 -0.17 17.56
N PRO A 54 -21.13 -0.34 18.83
CA PRO A 54 -21.73 -1.32 19.73
C PRO A 54 -23.23 -1.08 19.99
N ASP A 55 -23.72 0.14 19.75
CA ASP A 55 -25.13 0.50 19.89
C ASP A 55 -25.94 0.20 18.62
N ILE A 56 -25.28 -0.16 17.52
CA ILE A 56 -25.95 -0.60 16.28
C ILE A 56 -26.41 -2.06 16.45
N PRO A 57 -27.72 -2.34 16.28
CA PRO A 57 -28.24 -3.69 16.29
C PRO A 57 -27.52 -4.62 15.30
N SER A 58 -27.38 -5.90 15.63
CA SER A 58 -26.82 -6.94 14.73
C SER A 58 -27.59 -7.15 13.43
N LEU A 59 -28.70 -6.43 13.23
CA LEU A 59 -29.46 -6.37 11.97
C LEU A 59 -28.79 -5.50 10.90
N PHE A 60 -27.80 -4.68 11.24
CA PHE A 60 -27.09 -3.86 10.26
C PHE A 60 -25.90 -4.63 9.66
N GLU A 61 -25.80 -4.57 8.34
CA GLU A 61 -24.70 -5.18 7.59
C GLU A 61 -23.37 -4.50 7.95
N HIS A 62 -22.35 -5.31 8.24
CA HIS A 62 -21.02 -4.78 8.58
C HIS A 62 -20.38 -4.09 7.38
N THR A 63 -19.82 -2.92 7.61
CA THR A 63 -18.97 -2.22 6.63
C THR A 63 -17.55 -2.77 6.70
N TRP A 64 -17.02 -3.13 5.54
CA TRP A 64 -15.69 -3.70 5.40
C TRP A 64 -14.80 -2.76 4.61
N CYS A 65 -13.57 -2.59 5.09
CA CYS A 65 -12.51 -1.92 4.37
C CYS A 65 -11.61 -2.97 3.70
N VAL A 66 -11.52 -2.91 2.38
CA VAL A 66 -10.70 -3.79 1.55
C VAL A 66 -9.53 -3.01 1.00
N TYR A 67 -8.33 -3.56 1.10
CA TYR A 67 -7.11 -2.82 0.83
C TYR A 67 -6.04 -3.65 0.13
N LEU A 68 -5.19 -2.95 -0.61
CA LEU A 68 -3.94 -3.45 -1.15
C LEU A 68 -2.82 -2.54 -0.65
N ARG A 69 -1.82 -3.13 0.01
CA ARG A 69 -0.67 -2.39 0.56
C ARG A 69 0.64 -3.12 0.35
N GLN A 70 1.76 -2.41 0.44
CA GLN A 70 3.08 -3.06 0.53
C GLN A 70 3.24 -3.69 1.90
N GLN A 71 3.90 -4.86 1.99
CA GLN A 71 4.02 -5.61 3.25
C GLN A 71 4.64 -4.76 4.38
N ASP A 72 5.64 -3.96 4.07
CA ASP A 72 6.34 -3.07 5.00
C ASP A 72 5.63 -1.72 5.25
N ASN A 73 4.38 -1.58 4.80
CA ASN A 73 3.59 -0.33 4.88
C ASN A 73 4.24 0.88 4.19
N VAL A 74 5.15 0.66 3.24
CA VAL A 74 5.73 1.74 2.43
C VAL A 74 4.72 2.17 1.36
N SER A 75 4.60 3.48 1.15
CA SER A 75 3.69 4.05 0.14
C SER A 75 4.01 3.56 -1.26
N MET A 76 2.98 3.04 -1.93
CA MET A 76 3.07 2.50 -3.29
C MET A 76 2.81 3.56 -4.38
N GLU A 77 2.45 4.79 -4.00
CA GLU A 77 2.05 5.88 -4.90
C GLU A 77 3.09 6.22 -5.98
N LYS A 78 4.38 5.94 -5.71
CA LYS A 78 5.48 6.23 -6.63
C LYS A 78 5.44 5.35 -7.89
N PHE A 79 4.85 4.17 -7.79
CA PHE A 79 4.84 3.18 -8.87
C PHE A 79 3.44 2.66 -9.21
N VAL A 80 2.47 2.76 -8.31
CA VAL A 80 1.05 2.49 -8.55
C VAL A 80 0.32 3.80 -8.81
N ARG A 81 -0.41 3.85 -9.92
CA ARG A 81 -1.26 4.99 -10.28
C ARG A 81 -2.68 4.82 -9.76
N ARG A 82 -3.23 3.60 -9.81
CA ARG A 82 -4.63 3.35 -9.53
C ARG A 82 -4.88 1.88 -9.21
N VAL A 83 -5.80 1.62 -8.30
CA VAL A 83 -6.35 0.29 -8.04
C VAL A 83 -7.85 0.31 -8.27
N THR A 84 -8.32 -0.58 -9.15
CA THR A 84 -9.74 -0.78 -9.40
C THR A 84 -10.19 -2.05 -8.69
N PHE A 85 -11.19 -1.93 -7.84
CA PHE A 85 -11.78 -3.03 -7.07
C PHE A 85 -13.11 -3.45 -7.71
N ARG A 86 -13.24 -4.75 -7.98
CA ARG A 86 -14.42 -5.35 -8.59
C ARG A 86 -14.92 -6.49 -7.71
N MET A 87 -16.03 -6.26 -7.02
CA MET A 87 -16.57 -7.15 -5.98
C MET A 87 -17.37 -8.34 -6.50
N SER A 88 -17.86 -8.27 -7.74
CA SER A 88 -18.53 -9.40 -8.39
C SER A 88 -18.53 -9.26 -9.91
N PRO A 89 -18.29 -10.34 -10.67
CA PRO A 89 -18.57 -10.37 -12.11
C PRO A 89 -20.03 -10.17 -12.48
N ARG A 90 -20.95 -10.42 -11.54
CA ARG A 90 -22.39 -10.36 -11.80
C ARG A 90 -23.00 -9.00 -11.50
N LEU A 91 -22.26 -8.10 -10.85
CA LEU A 91 -22.73 -6.78 -10.45
C LEU A 91 -21.77 -5.70 -10.99
N PRO A 92 -21.88 -5.33 -12.28
CA PRO A 92 -21.00 -4.33 -12.92
C PRO A 92 -21.06 -2.94 -12.27
N LEU A 93 -22.09 -2.67 -11.46
CA LEU A 93 -22.28 -1.42 -10.71
C LEU A 93 -21.41 -1.31 -9.44
N ARG A 94 -20.70 -2.36 -9.01
CA ARG A 94 -19.81 -2.33 -7.83
C ARG A 94 -18.34 -2.26 -8.22
N LEU A 95 -18.02 -1.28 -9.07
CA LEU A 95 -16.65 -0.93 -9.43
C LEU A 95 -16.26 0.30 -8.61
N GLN A 96 -15.27 0.13 -7.75
CA GLN A 96 -14.71 1.19 -6.92
C GLN A 96 -13.26 1.43 -7.35
N VAL A 97 -12.81 2.68 -7.29
CA VAL A 97 -11.50 3.08 -7.79
C VAL A 97 -10.79 3.89 -6.72
N ALA A 98 -9.58 3.45 -6.35
CA ALA A 98 -8.63 4.25 -5.58
C ALA A 98 -7.55 4.78 -6.54
N ASP A 99 -7.57 6.08 -6.80
CA ASP A 99 -6.65 6.79 -7.69
C ASP A 99 -5.39 7.32 -6.99
N SER A 100 -5.33 7.18 -5.68
CA SER A 100 -4.23 7.63 -4.83
C SER A 100 -4.12 6.72 -3.60
N ALA A 101 -2.96 6.77 -2.93
CA ALA A 101 -2.76 6.03 -1.70
C ALA A 101 -3.52 6.71 -0.53
N PRO A 102 -4.05 5.95 0.46
CA PRO A 102 -4.04 4.50 0.55
C PRO A 102 -4.96 3.83 -0.48
N PHE A 103 -4.50 2.73 -1.08
CA PHE A 103 -5.28 1.98 -2.07
C PHE A 103 -6.26 1.05 -1.35
N GLU A 104 -7.32 1.65 -0.82
CA GLU A 104 -8.38 0.97 -0.09
C GLU A 104 -9.76 1.54 -0.40
N ILE A 105 -10.78 0.75 -0.13
CA ILE A 105 -12.18 1.13 -0.29
C ILE A 105 -12.98 0.62 0.89
N THR A 106 -14.04 1.33 1.21
CA THR A 106 -14.98 0.97 2.27
C THR A 106 -16.31 0.64 1.61
N GLU A 107 -16.80 -0.58 1.83
CA GLU A 107 -18.02 -1.08 1.18
C GLU A 107 -18.78 -2.04 2.09
N VAL A 108 -20.11 -2.06 1.94
CA VAL A 108 -20.95 -3.05 2.62
C VAL A 108 -20.92 -4.35 1.81
N LEU A 109 -20.22 -5.35 2.34
CA LEU A 109 -20.06 -6.66 1.73
C LEU A 109 -21.04 -7.66 2.34
N VAL A 110 -22.03 -8.06 1.55
CA VAL A 110 -23.09 -9.00 1.96
C VAL A 110 -22.72 -10.47 1.63
N THR A 111 -21.60 -10.67 0.93
CA THR A 111 -21.34 -11.91 0.19
C THR A 111 -19.88 -12.32 0.22
N ASP A 112 -19.64 -13.62 0.10
CA ASP A 112 -18.34 -14.32 0.02
C ASP A 112 -17.70 -14.30 -1.38
N PHE A 113 -18.03 -13.30 -2.21
CA PHE A 113 -17.49 -13.24 -3.57
C PHE A 113 -16.01 -12.84 -3.58
N PRO A 114 -15.20 -13.40 -4.51
CA PRO A 114 -13.83 -12.96 -4.72
C PRO A 114 -13.81 -11.50 -5.21
N ILE A 115 -12.90 -10.72 -4.64
CA ILE A 115 -12.66 -9.34 -4.98
C ILE A 115 -11.48 -9.28 -5.93
N GLU A 116 -11.71 -8.78 -7.14
CA GLU A 116 -10.66 -8.55 -8.12
C GLU A 116 -10.08 -7.14 -7.95
N MET A 117 -8.76 -7.05 -7.81
CA MET A 117 -8.01 -5.81 -7.68
C MET A 117 -7.11 -5.66 -8.91
N GLN A 118 -7.50 -4.81 -9.84
CA GLN A 118 -6.69 -4.47 -10.99
C GLN A 118 -5.80 -3.27 -10.65
N VAL A 119 -4.49 -3.49 -10.70
CA VAL A 119 -3.48 -2.48 -10.39
C VAL A 119 -2.91 -1.91 -11.68
N GLU A 120 -2.98 -0.60 -11.81
CA GLU A 120 -2.38 0.16 -12.90
C GLU A 120 -1.18 0.95 -12.39
N TYR A 121 -0.12 0.97 -13.18
CA TYR A 121 1.15 1.57 -12.80
C TYR A 121 1.31 2.99 -13.31
N THR A 122 2.21 3.75 -12.69
CA THR A 122 2.54 5.13 -13.10
C THR A 122 3.19 5.17 -14.48
N ASP A 123 3.98 4.15 -14.83
CA ASP A 123 4.48 3.96 -16.20
C ASP A 123 3.39 3.28 -17.07
N PRO A 124 2.81 3.98 -18.07
CA PRO A 124 1.75 3.44 -18.91
C PRO A 124 2.24 2.32 -19.85
N LYS A 125 3.55 2.12 -20.00
CA LYS A 125 4.10 1.01 -20.78
C LYS A 125 4.07 -0.30 -20.02
N MET A 126 3.93 -0.26 -18.70
CA MET A 126 3.80 -1.45 -17.86
C MET A 126 2.38 -2.00 -17.97
N THR A 127 2.24 -3.32 -18.15
CA THR A 127 0.91 -3.95 -18.16
C THR A 127 0.29 -3.92 -16.77
N PRO A 128 -1.03 -3.71 -16.67
CA PRO A 128 -1.71 -3.87 -15.38
C PRO A 128 -1.61 -5.31 -14.89
N THR A 129 -1.67 -5.48 -13.57
CA THR A 129 -1.74 -6.80 -12.92
C THR A 129 -3.07 -6.95 -12.23
N ILE A 130 -3.52 -8.20 -12.06
CA ILE A 130 -4.79 -8.52 -11.43
C ILE A 130 -4.53 -9.44 -10.24
N TYR A 131 -5.12 -9.10 -9.09
CA TYR A 131 -5.09 -9.92 -7.89
C TYR A 131 -6.51 -10.30 -7.50
N VAL A 132 -6.70 -11.54 -7.05
CA VAL A 132 -8.01 -12.03 -6.61
C VAL A 132 -7.94 -12.33 -5.13
N PHE A 133 -8.56 -11.47 -4.33
CA PHE A 133 -8.69 -11.66 -2.89
C PHE A 133 -9.99 -12.42 -2.58
N LYS A 134 -9.85 -13.62 -2.03
CA LYS A 134 -10.99 -14.42 -1.58
C LYS A 134 -11.11 -14.22 -0.09
N ALA A 135 -11.96 -13.29 0.35
CA ALA A 135 -12.27 -13.12 1.77
C ALA A 135 -12.94 -14.41 2.30
N PRO A 136 -12.23 -15.25 3.08
CA PRO A 136 -12.85 -16.28 3.88
C PRO A 136 -13.88 -15.61 4.78
N ARG A 137 -15.11 -16.10 4.69
CA ARG A 137 -16.21 -15.90 5.65
C ARG A 137 -15.99 -14.70 6.56
N LEU A 138 -16.53 -13.55 6.16
CA LEU A 138 -16.52 -12.24 6.84
C LEU A 138 -17.04 -12.31 8.30
N ALA A 139 -16.36 -13.07 9.16
CA ALA A 139 -16.88 -13.61 10.42
C ALA A 139 -15.97 -13.30 11.62
N GLY A 140 -15.04 -12.35 11.49
CA GLY A 140 -14.11 -11.97 12.55
C GLY A 140 -13.91 -10.46 12.67
N ARG A 141 -13.56 -10.01 13.88
CA ARG A 141 -13.07 -8.64 14.16
C ARG A 141 -11.61 -8.44 13.77
N THR A 142 -10.88 -9.53 13.54
CA THR A 142 -9.47 -9.50 13.14
C THR A 142 -9.35 -9.22 11.65
N PRO A 143 -8.43 -8.34 11.24
CA PRO A 143 -8.13 -8.14 9.83
C PRO A 143 -7.67 -9.46 9.23
N GLU A 144 -8.10 -9.73 8.02
CA GLU A 144 -7.65 -10.89 7.27
C GLU A 144 -6.76 -10.47 6.11
N GLU A 145 -5.58 -11.07 6.04
CA GLU A 145 -4.51 -10.66 5.17
C GLU A 145 -3.91 -11.86 4.45
N THR A 146 -3.72 -11.74 3.14
CA THR A 146 -3.02 -12.71 2.30
C THR A 146 -1.78 -12.04 1.71
N PRO A 147 -0.56 -12.54 2.02
CA PRO A 147 0.66 -12.04 1.40
C PRO A 147 0.72 -12.48 -0.07
N ASP A 148 1.19 -11.59 -0.93
CA ASP A 148 1.39 -11.83 -2.36
C ASP A 148 2.57 -11.02 -2.90
N LYS A 149 2.86 -11.12 -4.20
CA LYS A 149 4.00 -10.46 -4.86
C LYS A 149 3.56 -9.76 -6.14
N MET A 150 4.08 -8.54 -6.34
CA MET A 150 4.07 -7.86 -7.64
C MET A 150 5.38 -8.15 -8.36
N ILE A 151 5.31 -8.61 -9.60
CA ILE A 151 6.49 -8.98 -10.39
C ILE A 151 6.60 -8.04 -11.59
N PHE A 152 7.69 -7.29 -11.66
CA PHE A 152 7.96 -6.32 -12.74
C PHE A 152 9.06 -6.86 -13.64
N VAL A 153 8.75 -7.05 -14.93
CA VAL A 153 9.68 -7.53 -15.95
C VAL A 153 10.03 -6.42 -16.92
N ASN A 154 11.34 -6.16 -17.02
CA ASN A 154 11.94 -5.10 -17.83
C ASN A 154 11.33 -3.71 -17.58
N PRO A 155 11.14 -3.27 -16.32
CA PRO A 155 10.65 -1.92 -16.02
C PRO A 155 11.54 -0.86 -16.67
N SER A 156 10.93 0.25 -17.11
CA SER A 156 11.67 1.38 -17.68
C SER A 156 12.67 1.95 -16.66
N PRO A 157 13.72 2.67 -17.10
CA PRO A 157 14.66 3.30 -16.17
C PRO A 157 13.99 4.16 -15.09
N ALA A 158 12.95 4.93 -15.47
CA ALA A 158 12.17 5.73 -14.53
C ALA A 158 11.39 4.85 -13.53
N MET A 159 10.70 3.80 -14.03
CA MET A 159 9.96 2.87 -13.17
C MET A 159 10.90 2.12 -12.19
N ARG A 160 12.12 1.79 -12.61
CA ARG A 160 13.14 1.20 -11.71
C ARG A 160 13.49 2.11 -10.54
N LEU A 161 13.61 3.41 -10.77
CA LEU A 161 13.87 4.38 -9.70
C LEU A 161 12.68 4.46 -8.73
N SER A 162 11.46 4.51 -9.25
CA SER A 162 10.23 4.48 -8.43
C SER A 162 10.13 3.22 -7.57
N LEU A 163 10.45 2.06 -8.15
CA LEU A 163 10.46 0.78 -7.45
C LEU A 163 11.59 0.69 -6.41
N ALA A 164 12.78 1.24 -6.69
CA ALA A 164 13.93 1.20 -5.78
C ALA A 164 13.77 2.12 -4.56
N ALA A 165 13.12 3.27 -4.74
CA ALA A 165 12.85 4.24 -3.66
C ALA A 165 11.98 3.67 -2.53
N CYS A 166 11.36 2.50 -2.75
CA CYS A 166 10.46 1.81 -1.83
C CYS A 166 11.12 0.63 -1.08
N SER A 167 12.42 0.37 -1.27
CA SER A 167 13.14 -0.81 -0.74
C SER A 167 14.22 -0.51 0.31
N LEU A 168 14.43 0.76 0.68
CA LEU A 168 15.44 1.14 1.67
C LEU A 168 14.88 1.06 3.10
N SER A 169 14.63 -0.15 3.58
CA SER A 169 14.49 -0.43 5.00
C SER A 169 14.99 -1.83 5.34
N THR A 170 16.30 -2.06 5.24
CA THR A 170 17.07 -2.99 6.08
C THR A 170 18.56 -2.73 5.83
N MET A 171 19.25 -2.31 6.90
CA MET A 171 20.67 -2.48 7.27
C MET A 171 21.06 -1.29 8.17
N ALA A 172 20.59 -1.31 9.43
CA ALA A 172 21.26 -0.60 10.50
C ALA A 172 22.02 -1.65 11.31
N THR A 173 23.27 -1.85 10.91
CA THR A 173 24.26 -2.71 11.56
C THR A 173 24.45 -2.30 13.01
N ALA A 174 24.29 -3.26 13.92
CA ALA A 174 24.83 -3.17 15.26
C ALA A 174 26.36 -3.16 15.18
N MET A 175 27.00 -2.02 15.47
CA MET A 175 28.34 -1.97 16.07
C MET A 175 28.41 -0.73 16.96
N GLY A 176 28.70 -0.97 18.24
CA GLY A 176 28.79 0.06 19.26
C GLY A 176 30.10 0.86 19.22
N SER A 177 30.10 1.91 20.06
CA SER A 177 31.25 2.53 20.72
C SER A 177 32.26 3.21 19.77
N THR A 178 32.45 4.52 19.78
CA THR A 178 33.19 5.21 20.84
C THR A 178 33.25 6.71 20.51
N SER A 179 33.19 7.49 21.58
CA SER A 179 33.51 8.91 21.68
C SER A 179 34.97 9.22 21.34
N SER A 180 35.21 10.28 20.56
CA SER A 180 36.32 11.21 20.81
C SER A 180 36.23 12.47 19.94
N LEU A 181 36.14 13.58 20.67
CA LEU A 181 36.53 14.95 20.36
C LEU A 181 37.54 15.13 19.22
N LEU A 182 37.33 16.15 18.38
CA LEU A 182 38.40 17.06 17.94
C LEU A 182 37.81 18.43 17.61
N SER A 183 38.20 19.40 18.42
CA SER A 183 38.03 20.84 18.28
C SER A 183 38.98 21.42 17.24
N VAL A 184 38.52 22.37 16.41
CA VAL A 184 39.38 23.42 15.84
C VAL A 184 38.62 24.75 15.86
N ALA A 185 39.27 25.74 16.47
CA ALA A 185 38.83 27.12 16.66
C ALA A 185 39.28 28.03 15.51
N GLY A 186 38.58 29.17 15.33
CA GLY A 186 38.94 30.30 14.47
C GLY A 186 37.70 31.08 14.00
N VAL A 187 37.06 31.94 14.81
CA VAL A 187 37.30 33.40 14.97
C VAL A 187 37.14 34.14 13.61
N LYS A 188 36.16 35.03 13.35
CA LYS A 188 35.85 36.34 14.00
C LYS A 188 34.62 36.98 13.31
N GLY A 189 33.80 37.75 14.04
CA GLY A 189 32.86 38.73 13.44
C GLY A 189 31.71 39.13 14.39
N LEU A 190 31.81 40.32 15.00
CA LEU A 190 30.85 40.99 15.89
C LEU A 190 29.59 41.45 15.08
N ASP A 191 28.37 41.57 15.65
CA ASP A 191 27.91 42.71 16.47
C ASP A 191 26.49 42.49 17.09
N GLY A 192 26.25 43.13 18.25
CA GLY A 192 24.94 43.59 18.81
C GLY A 192 24.07 42.60 19.59
N GLN A 193 24.07 42.54 20.95
CA GLN A 193 23.28 43.34 21.94
C GLN A 193 21.79 43.54 21.57
N VAL A 194 20.76 43.40 22.43
CA VAL A 194 20.53 43.22 23.88
C VAL A 194 19.01 42.93 24.05
N GLY A 195 18.58 42.22 25.11
CA GLY A 195 17.21 42.37 25.64
C GLY A 195 16.57 41.10 26.22
N ASP A 196 16.40 41.09 27.55
CA ASP A 196 15.97 40.01 28.45
C ASP A 196 14.47 40.10 28.84
N ALA A 197 13.99 39.10 29.60
CA ALA A 197 12.75 38.96 30.38
C ALA A 197 11.48 38.49 29.62
N ALA A 198 10.97 37.26 29.81
CA ALA A 198 10.33 36.67 31.02
C ALA A 198 8.98 37.32 31.39
N GLU A 199 7.87 36.59 31.27
CA GLU A 199 7.12 35.97 32.39
C GLU A 199 5.63 35.64 32.04
N LYS A 200 5.22 34.44 32.49
CA LYS A 200 3.91 34.02 33.06
C LYS A 200 2.56 34.32 32.37
N SER A 201 1.87 33.21 32.07
CA SER A 201 0.69 32.68 32.79
C SER A 201 -0.61 33.49 32.85
N LYS A 202 -1.71 32.94 32.29
CA LYS A 202 -2.95 32.59 33.02
C LYS A 202 -4.06 32.01 32.13
N LYS A 203 -4.61 30.86 32.55
CA LYS A 203 -6.04 30.53 32.39
C LYS A 203 -6.87 31.40 33.34
N PRO A 204 -8.13 31.70 33.00
CA PRO A 204 -9.30 30.98 33.55
C PRO A 204 -10.37 30.73 32.45
N GLY A 205 -11.34 29.82 32.50
CA GLY A 205 -12.09 29.22 33.60
C GLY A 205 -13.48 29.84 33.69
N LEU A 206 -14.54 29.20 33.14
CA LEU A 206 -15.79 28.79 33.84
C LEU A 206 -16.94 28.42 32.88
N ALA A 207 -17.74 27.48 33.38
CA ALA A 207 -18.86 26.75 32.79
C ALA A 207 -20.17 27.55 32.60
N VAL A 208 -21.15 27.00 31.85
CA VAL A 208 -22.58 26.89 32.24
C VAL A 208 -23.30 25.83 31.38
N LYS A 209 -24.08 24.97 32.06
CA LYS A 209 -25.08 23.99 31.56
C LYS A 209 -26.28 24.66 30.88
N LYS A 210 -26.94 24.02 29.89
CA LYS A 210 -28.42 23.96 29.80
C LYS A 210 -28.91 22.66 29.14
N HIS A 211 -29.90 22.07 29.80
CA HIS A 211 -30.88 21.11 29.28
C HIS A 211 -31.59 21.62 28.02
N TYR A 212 -32.03 20.71 27.16
CA TYR A 212 -33.37 20.80 26.58
C TYR A 212 -33.99 19.40 26.44
N GLN A 213 -35.32 19.40 26.57
CA GLN A 213 -36.27 18.29 26.66
C GLN A 213 -36.22 17.35 25.46
#